data_AF-A0A8J1U216-F1
#
_entry.id   AF-A0A8J1U216-F1
#
_cell.length_a   1.000
_cell.length_b   1.000
_cell.length_c   1.000
_cell.angle_alpha   90.00
_cell.angle_beta   90.00
_cell.angle_gamma   90.00
#
_symmetry.space_group_name_H-M   'P 1'
#
loop_
_entity.id
_entity.type
_entity.pdbx_description
1 polymer ?
#
loop_
_entity_poly.entity_id
_entity_poly.type
_entity_poly.pdbx_seq_one_letter_code
_entity_poly.pdbx_strand_id
1 'polypeptide(L)'
;WKRNKGKTGIYGSGQGPTVDHTLGTAEGYYVYLDTRTGRRGETGKLSIMITNPSSTTTTKCLSFWFYMRGSYVNKLEIFIREAGGKLTQIWQRVRGLDDQWYHGHVNIMQTGSYQLVFVGYRGSTVSSVIALDDISILEGGCPVDPNTCDFEDKDLCGFIADNSTGRQWLQTKGGDTNNPTAPTADHTYETGKGDVIPLMSKIDNI
;
A
#
# COMPACT_ATOMS: atom_id res chain seq x y z
N TRP A 1 -13.74 4.26 -10.28
CA TRP A 1 -14.15 4.30 -8.87
C TRP A 1 -15.64 4.59 -8.79
N LYS A 2 -16.37 3.88 -7.93
CA LYS A 2 -17.80 4.08 -7.66
C LYS A 2 -18.01 4.02 -6.15
N ARG A 3 -18.95 4.80 -5.64
CA ARG A 3 -19.38 4.74 -4.23
C ARG A 3 -20.36 3.59 -4.04
N ASN A 4 -20.24 2.85 -2.94
CA ASN A 4 -21.15 1.78 -2.55
C ASN A 4 -21.45 1.83 -1.04
N LYS A 5 -22.49 1.11 -0.62
CA LYS A 5 -22.78 0.77 0.77
C LYS A 5 -23.10 -0.72 0.88
N GLY A 6 -22.81 -1.32 2.03
CA GLY A 6 -23.00 -2.76 2.24
C GLY A 6 -22.21 -3.61 1.26
N LYS A 7 -22.67 -4.84 1.02
CA LYS A 7 -21.92 -5.81 0.20
C LYS A 7 -21.63 -5.28 -1.21
N THR A 8 -20.37 -5.39 -1.61
CA THR A 8 -19.95 -5.06 -2.97
C THR A 8 -20.66 -5.94 -4.00
N GLY A 9 -21.56 -5.36 -4.78
CA GLY A 9 -22.45 -6.06 -5.71
C GLY A 9 -21.81 -6.50 -7.04
N ILE A 10 -20.50 -6.74 -7.09
CA ILE A 10 -19.88 -7.24 -8.34
C ILE A 10 -20.28 -8.71 -8.54
N TYR A 11 -21.31 -8.92 -9.36
CA TYR A 11 -21.84 -10.22 -9.82
C TYR A 11 -22.13 -11.25 -8.72
N GLY A 12 -22.50 -10.82 -7.51
CA GLY A 12 -22.75 -11.74 -6.40
C GLY A 12 -21.51 -12.52 -5.93
N SER A 13 -20.33 -12.19 -6.44
CA SER A 13 -19.06 -12.89 -6.15
C SER A 13 -18.68 -12.85 -4.67
N GLY A 14 -19.20 -11.87 -3.92
CA GLY A 14 -18.90 -11.69 -2.51
C GLY A 14 -17.43 -11.39 -2.22
N GLN A 15 -16.67 -10.95 -3.23
CA GLN A 15 -15.23 -10.72 -3.12
C GLN A 15 -14.84 -9.28 -2.80
N GLY A 16 -15.81 -8.40 -2.55
CA GLY A 16 -15.55 -7.07 -2.01
C GLY A 16 -16.08 -6.92 -0.59
N PRO A 17 -15.82 -5.78 0.08
CA PRO A 17 -16.27 -5.55 1.44
C PRO A 17 -17.76 -5.82 1.61
N THR A 18 -18.12 -6.46 2.72
CA THR A 18 -19.51 -6.64 3.17
C THR A 18 -20.03 -5.43 3.94
N VAL A 19 -19.12 -4.69 4.58
CA VAL A 19 -19.36 -3.51 5.41
C VAL A 19 -18.31 -2.44 5.10
N ASP A 20 -18.65 -1.18 5.35
CA ASP A 20 -17.67 -0.08 5.28
C ASP A 20 -16.68 -0.16 6.44
N HIS A 21 -15.56 0.55 6.33
CA HIS A 21 -14.58 0.60 7.41
C HIS A 21 -15.06 1.50 8.55
N THR A 22 -15.63 2.68 8.24
CA THR A 22 -15.94 3.72 9.22
C THR A 22 -16.91 3.24 10.31
N LEU A 23 -18.03 2.61 9.91
CA LEU A 23 -19.04 2.12 10.84
C LEU A 23 -18.88 0.63 11.16
N GLY A 24 -18.18 -0.12 10.31
CA GLY A 24 -18.16 -1.58 10.39
C GLY A 24 -19.53 -2.20 10.09
N THR A 25 -20.42 -1.48 9.40
CA THR A 25 -21.79 -1.94 9.10
C THR A 25 -22.14 -1.81 7.61
N ALA A 26 -23.31 -2.29 7.21
CA ALA A 26 -23.73 -2.22 5.80
C ALA A 26 -24.29 -0.83 5.41
N GLU A 27 -24.43 0.06 6.39
CA GLU A 27 -25.06 1.36 6.29
C GLU A 27 -24.07 2.47 5.92
N GLY A 28 -22.80 2.29 6.24
CA GLY A 28 -21.75 3.23 5.86
C GLY A 28 -21.29 3.06 4.41
N TYR A 29 -20.34 3.89 3.99
CA TYR A 29 -20.01 4.05 2.58
C TYR A 29 -18.52 4.06 2.32
N TYR A 30 -18.13 3.35 1.27
CA TYR A 30 -16.76 3.31 0.76
C TYR A 30 -16.77 3.52 -0.76
N VAL A 31 -15.59 3.67 -1.36
CA VAL A 31 -15.43 3.68 -2.82
C VAL A 31 -14.70 2.43 -3.29
N TYR A 32 -15.07 1.92 -4.46
CA TYR A 32 -14.43 0.75 -5.04
C TYR A 32 -14.14 0.91 -6.53
N LEU A 33 -13.16 0.17 -7.02
CA LEU A 33 -12.87 0.05 -8.43
C LEU A 33 -13.85 -0.93 -9.08
N ASP A 34 -14.71 -0.42 -9.95
CA ASP A 34 -15.62 -1.26 -10.73
C ASP A 34 -14.88 -1.93 -11.88
N THR A 35 -14.60 -3.22 -11.75
CA THR A 35 -13.82 -4.05 -12.67
C THR A 35 -14.67 -4.89 -13.63
N ARG A 36 -16.00 -4.68 -13.64
CA ARG A 36 -16.95 -5.45 -14.48
C ARG A 36 -16.66 -5.34 -15.97
N THR A 37 -16.17 -4.19 -16.41
CA THR A 37 -15.76 -3.91 -17.79
C THR A 37 -14.25 -3.72 -17.87
N GLY A 38 -13.72 -3.73 -19.09
CA GLY A 38 -12.31 -3.46 -19.34
C GLY A 38 -11.41 -4.69 -19.37
N ARG A 39 -10.13 -4.46 -19.67
CA ARG A 39 -9.09 -5.50 -19.83
C ARG A 39 -8.18 -5.55 -18.61
N ARG A 40 -7.55 -6.71 -18.39
CA ARG A 40 -6.52 -6.87 -17.34
C ARG A 40 -5.45 -5.77 -17.51
N GLY A 41 -5.12 -5.08 -16.43
CA GLY A 41 -4.13 -4.00 -16.41
C GLY A 41 -4.68 -2.62 -16.76
N GLU A 42 -5.94 -2.49 -17.20
CA GLU A 42 -6.58 -1.18 -17.31
C GLU A 42 -6.75 -0.53 -15.92
N THR A 43 -6.80 0.80 -15.89
CA THR A 43 -6.72 1.56 -14.64
C THR A 43 -7.96 2.41 -14.38
N GLY A 44 -8.32 2.54 -13.11
CA GLY A 44 -9.21 3.59 -12.62
C GLY A 44 -8.45 4.53 -11.71
N LYS A 45 -8.59 5.84 -11.91
CA LYS A 45 -7.90 6.87 -11.13
C LYS A 45 -8.89 7.67 -10.29
N LEU A 46 -8.56 7.88 -9.02
CA LEU A 46 -9.25 8.79 -8.10
C LEU A 46 -8.21 9.80 -7.64
N SER A 47 -8.47 11.09 -7.84
CA SER A 47 -7.49 12.13 -7.53
C SER A 47 -8.07 13.20 -6.61
N ILE A 48 -7.25 13.73 -5.72
CA ILE A 48 -7.56 14.89 -4.89
C ILE A 48 -6.45 15.93 -5.01
N MET A 49 -6.84 17.20 -5.15
CA MET A 49 -5.91 18.32 -5.18
C MET A 49 -5.57 18.75 -3.75
N ILE A 50 -4.28 18.77 -3.41
CA ILE A 50 -3.77 19.23 -2.13
C ILE A 50 -3.03 20.54 -2.35
N THR A 51 -3.52 21.60 -1.72
CA THR A 51 -2.84 22.89 -1.69
C THR A 51 -2.08 23.02 -0.39
N ASN A 52 -0.74 22.99 -0.47
CA ASN A 52 0.10 23.38 0.65
C ASN A 52 0.47 24.86 0.50
N PRO A 53 -0.16 25.78 1.26
CA PRO A 53 0.15 27.21 1.15
C PRO A 53 1.54 27.55 1.70
N SER A 54 2.17 26.64 2.45
CA SER A 54 3.52 26.84 2.96
C SER A 54 4.57 26.54 1.90
N SER A 55 5.57 27.42 1.80
CA SER A 55 6.80 27.17 1.05
C SER A 55 7.76 26.23 1.78
N THR A 56 7.47 25.89 3.04
CA THR A 56 8.28 24.96 3.83
C THR A 56 7.82 23.52 3.63
N THR A 57 8.79 22.62 3.47
CA THR A 57 8.52 21.17 3.45
C THR A 57 8.13 20.72 4.84
N THR A 58 6.83 20.57 5.09
CA THR A 58 6.34 19.82 6.26
C THR A 58 6.05 18.39 5.84
N THR A 59 6.53 17.42 6.62
CA THR A 59 6.14 16.03 6.42
C THR A 59 4.67 15.90 6.80
N LYS A 60 3.89 15.27 5.93
CA LYS A 60 2.49 14.90 6.17
C LYS A 60 2.34 13.40 6.10
N CYS A 61 1.33 12.88 6.76
CA CYS A 61 0.96 11.48 6.64
C CYS A 61 -0.32 11.34 5.82
N LEU A 62 -0.24 10.67 4.68
CA LEU A 62 -1.44 10.13 4.05
C LEU A 62 -1.81 8.84 4.77
N SER A 63 -3.00 8.80 5.35
CA SER A 63 -3.57 7.63 6.04
C SER A 63 -4.88 7.25 5.35
N PHE A 64 -5.08 5.97 5.07
CA PHE A 64 -6.26 5.48 4.36
C PHE A 64 -6.52 4.02 4.71
N TRP A 65 -7.75 3.59 4.51
CA TRP A 65 -8.13 2.19 4.60
C TRP A 65 -8.36 1.62 3.22
N PHE A 66 -7.86 0.41 2.98
CA PHE A 66 -8.04 -0.28 1.71
C PHE A 66 -8.48 -1.71 1.94
N TYR A 67 -9.23 -2.23 0.96
CA TYR A 67 -9.61 -3.63 0.93
C TYR A 67 -9.25 -4.18 -0.45
N MET A 68 -8.50 -5.27 -0.45
CA MET A 68 -8.05 -5.98 -1.64
C MET A 68 -8.12 -7.46 -1.32
N ARG A 69 -9.09 -8.20 -1.84
CA ARG A 69 -9.26 -9.63 -1.53
C ARG A 69 -9.00 -10.52 -2.74
N GLY A 70 -8.20 -11.57 -2.52
CA GLY A 70 -8.07 -12.68 -3.46
C GLY A 70 -6.95 -12.54 -4.50
N SER A 71 -6.48 -13.69 -4.98
CA SER A 71 -5.27 -13.85 -5.81
C SER A 71 -5.32 -13.18 -7.19
N TYR A 72 -6.51 -12.78 -7.65
CA TYR A 72 -6.69 -12.14 -8.96
C TYR A 72 -6.69 -10.62 -8.92
N VAL A 73 -6.62 -10.01 -7.73
CA VAL A 73 -6.39 -8.57 -7.59
C VAL A 73 -5.02 -8.23 -8.15
N ASN A 74 -4.95 -7.12 -8.90
CA ASN A 74 -3.70 -6.70 -9.53
C ASN A 74 -2.86 -5.87 -8.54
N LYS A 75 -3.10 -4.55 -8.49
CA LYS A 75 -2.41 -3.66 -7.56
C LYS A 75 -3.16 -2.35 -7.37
N LEU A 76 -2.88 -1.71 -6.25
CA LEU A 76 -3.23 -0.33 -5.92
C LEU A 76 -1.92 0.46 -5.78
N GLU A 77 -1.84 1.58 -6.47
CA GLU A 77 -0.70 2.49 -6.37
C GLU A 77 -1.18 3.89 -6.02
N ILE A 78 -0.36 4.64 -5.29
CA ILE A 78 -0.61 6.04 -4.96
C ILE A 78 0.55 6.86 -5.51
N PHE A 79 0.20 7.90 -6.25
CA PHE A 79 1.15 8.82 -6.85
C PHE A 79 0.94 10.25 -6.36
N ILE A 80 2.04 10.99 -6.29
CA ILE A 80 2.03 12.45 -6.30
C ILE A 80 2.12 12.91 -7.74
N ARG A 81 1.20 13.78 -8.16
CA ARG A 81 1.29 14.55 -9.41
C ARG A 81 1.64 15.99 -9.11
N GLU A 82 2.81 16.42 -9.57
CA GLU A 82 3.25 17.82 -9.48
C GLU A 82 2.54 18.69 -10.52
N ALA A 83 2.60 20.02 -10.38
CA ALA A 83 1.99 20.97 -11.32
C ALA A 83 2.45 20.78 -12.78
N GLY A 84 3.71 20.36 -12.98
CA GLY A 84 4.26 20.02 -14.31
C GLY A 84 3.79 18.67 -14.87
N GLY A 85 2.92 17.94 -14.16
CA GLY A 85 2.37 16.65 -14.58
C GLY A 85 3.24 15.42 -14.24
N LYS A 86 4.45 15.63 -13.69
CA LYS A 86 5.31 14.54 -13.22
C LYS A 86 4.58 13.69 -12.18
N LEU A 87 4.57 12.38 -12.40
CA LEU A 87 4.02 11.38 -11.48
C LEU A 87 5.16 10.68 -10.75
N THR A 88 5.12 10.71 -9.41
CA THR A 88 6.05 10.00 -8.54
C THR A 88 5.25 9.01 -7.70
N GLN A 89 5.55 7.71 -7.79
CA GLN A 89 4.93 6.70 -6.95
C GLN A 89 5.42 6.87 -5.51
N ILE A 90 4.50 6.90 -4.56
CA ILE A 90 4.82 7.02 -3.13
C ILE A 90 4.43 5.78 -2.33
N TRP A 91 3.43 5.03 -2.79
CA TRP A 91 2.97 3.83 -2.11
C TRP A 91 2.43 2.83 -3.13
N GLN A 92 2.56 1.54 -2.82
CA GLN A 92 1.97 0.48 -3.61
C GLN A 92 1.57 -0.71 -2.73
N ARG A 93 0.53 -1.41 -3.16
CA ARG A 93 0.23 -2.76 -2.73
C ARG A 93 -0.14 -3.60 -3.93
N VAL A 94 0.47 -4.77 -4.04
CA VAL A 94 0.13 -5.73 -5.10
C VAL A 94 -0.63 -6.90 -4.50
N ARG A 95 -1.43 -7.54 -5.37
CA ARG A 95 -2.25 -8.72 -5.07
C ARG A 95 -3.28 -8.47 -3.98
N GLY A 96 -4.16 -9.46 -3.82
CA GLY A 96 -5.16 -9.45 -2.77
C GLY A 96 -4.59 -10.07 -1.50
N LEU A 97 -5.14 -9.62 -0.39
CA LEU A 97 -4.94 -10.09 0.95
C LEU A 97 -6.17 -10.89 1.39
N ASP A 98 -6.33 -11.02 2.70
CA ASP A 98 -7.47 -11.69 3.31
C ASP A 98 -8.74 -10.82 3.27
N ASP A 99 -9.84 -11.39 3.75
CA ASP A 99 -11.17 -10.78 3.75
C ASP A 99 -11.32 -9.74 4.87
N GLN A 100 -10.52 -8.67 4.84
CA GLN A 100 -10.56 -7.60 5.82
C GLN A 100 -10.05 -6.26 5.26
N TRP A 101 -10.38 -5.19 5.96
CA TRP A 101 -9.82 -3.86 5.72
C TRP A 101 -8.41 -3.78 6.30
N TYR A 102 -7.50 -3.16 5.55
CA TYR A 102 -6.13 -2.91 5.94
C TYR A 102 -5.87 -1.42 6.00
N HIS A 103 -5.08 -1.02 6.99
CA HIS A 103 -4.62 0.35 7.12
C HIS A 103 -3.36 0.54 6.28
N GLY A 104 -3.34 1.61 5.50
CA GLY A 104 -2.17 2.03 4.74
C GLY A 104 -1.82 3.46 5.11
N HIS A 105 -0.52 3.70 5.27
CA HIS A 105 -0.02 5.04 5.50
C HIS A 105 1.29 5.29 4.77
N VAL A 106 1.53 6.54 4.36
CA VAL A 106 2.75 6.92 3.67
C VAL A 106 3.12 8.37 3.94
N ASN A 107 4.40 8.60 4.22
CA ASN A 107 4.95 9.94 4.39
C ASN A 107 4.93 10.71 3.06
N ILE A 108 4.40 11.93 3.09
CA ILE A 108 4.41 12.88 1.98
C ILE A 108 5.37 14.01 2.34
N MET A 109 6.41 14.16 1.53
CA MET A 109 7.39 15.24 1.62
C MET A 109 7.32 16.09 0.34
N GLN A 110 6.20 16.80 0.17
CA GLN A 110 5.92 17.59 -1.03
C GLN A 110 5.62 19.05 -0.68
N THR A 111 6.27 19.97 -1.41
CA THR A 111 6.01 21.40 -1.33
C THR A 111 5.05 21.86 -2.42
N GLY A 112 4.38 22.98 -2.15
CA GLY A 112 3.43 23.59 -3.07
C GLY A 112 2.18 22.73 -3.32
N SER A 113 1.54 23.02 -4.45
CA SER A 113 0.30 22.39 -4.88
C SER A 113 0.57 21.11 -5.67
N TYR A 114 -0.04 20.00 -5.25
CA TYR A 114 0.09 18.69 -5.91
C TYR A 114 -1.23 17.91 -5.87
N GLN A 115 -1.35 16.86 -6.69
CA GLN A 115 -2.46 15.91 -6.59
C GLN A 115 -1.99 14.59 -5.99
N LEU A 116 -2.77 14.04 -5.08
CA LEU A 116 -2.69 12.61 -4.77
C LEU A 116 -3.56 11.85 -5.75
N VAL A 117 -3.02 10.79 -6.34
CA VAL A 117 -3.68 10.00 -7.38
C VAL A 117 -3.65 8.53 -6.98
N PHE A 118 -4.81 8.00 -6.60
CA PHE A 118 -5.04 6.59 -6.31
C PHE A 118 -5.36 5.86 -7.61
N VAL A 119 -4.51 4.90 -7.98
CA VAL A 119 -4.60 4.15 -9.23
C VAL A 119 -4.84 2.69 -8.89
N GLY A 120 -6.06 2.23 -9.13
CA GLY A 120 -6.41 0.82 -9.04
C GLY A 120 -6.26 0.15 -10.42
N TYR A 121 -5.60 -0.99 -10.46
CA TYR A 121 -5.42 -1.78 -11.67
C TYR A 121 -6.41 -2.93 -11.71
N ARG A 122 -7.07 -3.12 -12.85
CA ARG A 122 -7.98 -4.23 -13.05
C ARG A 122 -7.22 -5.56 -13.02
N GLY A 123 -7.73 -6.49 -12.23
CA GLY A 123 -7.28 -7.88 -12.15
C GLY A 123 -7.52 -8.70 -13.41
N SER A 124 -7.17 -9.97 -13.35
CA SER A 124 -7.51 -10.94 -14.42
C SER A 124 -9.00 -11.29 -14.42
N THR A 125 -9.66 -11.27 -13.26
CA THR A 125 -11.09 -11.59 -13.11
C THR A 125 -11.91 -10.35 -12.75
N VAL A 126 -13.18 -10.37 -13.10
CA VAL A 126 -14.16 -9.34 -12.68
C VAL A 126 -14.47 -9.40 -11.18
N SER A 127 -14.09 -10.46 -10.49
CA SER A 127 -14.29 -10.59 -9.04
C SER A 127 -13.19 -9.93 -8.21
N SER A 128 -12.13 -9.42 -8.85
CA SER A 128 -11.11 -8.64 -8.15
C SER A 128 -11.68 -7.29 -7.71
N VAL A 129 -11.71 -7.05 -6.40
CA VAL A 129 -12.18 -5.80 -5.81
C VAL A 129 -10.99 -5.08 -5.16
N ILE A 130 -10.88 -3.79 -5.49
CA ILE A 130 -10.06 -2.83 -4.76
C ILE A 130 -11.03 -1.79 -4.23
N ALA A 131 -11.05 -1.59 -2.92
CA ALA A 131 -11.86 -0.57 -2.26
C ALA A 131 -10.99 0.31 -1.37
N LEU A 132 -11.44 1.55 -1.18
CA LEU A 132 -10.83 2.56 -0.33
C LEU A 132 -11.90 3.14 0.58
N ASP A 133 -11.49 3.47 1.80
CA ASP A 133 -12.30 4.16 2.79
C ASP A 133 -11.41 5.05 3.68
N ASP A 134 -12.02 5.97 4.43
CA ASP A 134 -11.36 6.75 5.50
C ASP A 134 -10.00 7.39 5.09
N ILE A 135 -9.97 8.06 3.93
CA ILE A 135 -8.77 8.74 3.42
C ILE A 135 -8.59 10.08 4.16
N SER A 136 -7.42 10.28 4.75
CA SER A 136 -7.07 11.46 5.54
C SER A 136 -5.61 11.89 5.30
N ILE A 137 -5.36 13.19 5.47
CA ILE A 137 -4.00 13.74 5.49
C ILE A 137 -3.80 14.38 6.86
N LEU A 138 -2.82 13.87 7.59
CA LEU A 138 -2.47 14.32 8.92
C LEU A 138 -1.18 15.15 8.84
N GLU A 139 -1.07 16.17 9.68
CA GLU A 139 0.18 16.91 9.83
C GLU A 139 1.20 16.07 10.62
N GLY A 140 2.47 16.12 10.23
CA GLY A 140 3.54 15.30 10.82
C GLY A 140 3.81 14.01 10.05
N GLY A 141 4.83 13.28 10.50
CA GLY A 141 5.15 11.96 9.97
C GLY A 141 4.08 10.92 10.30
N CYS A 142 3.98 9.87 9.49
CA CYS A 142 3.09 8.77 9.79
C CYS A 142 3.48 8.07 11.10
N PRO A 143 2.48 7.63 11.89
CA PRO A 143 2.76 6.81 13.04
C PRO A 143 3.39 5.49 12.57
N VAL A 144 4.25 4.94 13.42
CA VAL A 144 4.74 3.59 13.24
C VAL A 144 3.60 2.62 13.58
N ASP A 145 3.16 1.81 12.60
CA ASP A 145 2.26 0.68 12.83
C ASP A 145 3.02 -0.65 12.74
N PRO A 146 3.32 -1.31 13.88
CA PRO A 146 4.02 -2.59 13.86
C PRO A 146 3.16 -3.75 13.34
N ASN A 147 1.82 -3.59 13.26
CA ASN A 147 0.92 -4.68 12.88
C ASN A 147 0.82 -4.91 11.37
N THR A 148 1.26 -3.93 10.58
CA THR A 148 1.16 -3.95 9.11
C THR A 148 2.52 -3.89 8.43
N CYS A 149 3.62 -4.05 9.19
CA CYS A 149 4.97 -3.93 8.67
C CYS A 149 5.33 -5.04 7.68
N ASP A 150 5.40 -4.68 6.40
CA ASP A 150 5.83 -5.55 5.31
C ASP A 150 7.29 -5.33 4.91
N PHE A 151 7.99 -4.48 5.67
CA PHE A 151 9.40 -4.09 5.50
C PHE A 151 9.74 -3.42 4.17
N GLU A 152 8.75 -2.88 3.46
CA GLU A 152 8.99 -2.08 2.26
C GLU A 152 9.43 -0.65 2.59
N ASP A 153 9.15 -0.20 3.82
CA ASP A 153 9.61 1.08 4.33
C ASP A 153 11.04 1.01 4.88
N LYS A 154 11.82 2.07 4.62
CA LYS A 154 13.23 2.17 5.05
C LYS A 154 13.41 2.37 6.54
N ASP A 155 12.38 2.88 7.23
CA ASP A 155 12.40 3.06 8.67
C ASP A 155 12.05 1.77 9.43
N LEU A 156 11.86 0.67 8.68
CA LEU A 156 11.54 -0.67 9.19
C LEU A 156 10.33 -0.65 10.12
N CYS A 157 9.39 0.26 9.93
CA CYS A 157 8.26 0.46 10.84
C CYS A 157 8.74 0.58 12.30
N GLY A 158 9.82 1.33 12.52
CA GLY A 158 10.42 1.56 13.84
C GLY A 158 11.07 0.34 14.51
N PHE A 159 11.10 -0.83 13.86
CA PHE A 159 11.83 -1.98 14.38
C PHE A 159 13.34 -1.69 14.41
N ILE A 160 13.98 -1.99 15.54
CA ILE A 160 15.43 -1.83 15.74
C ILE A 160 16.05 -3.20 15.90
N ALA A 161 17.07 -3.51 15.10
CA ALA A 161 17.82 -4.74 15.21
C ALA A 161 18.68 -4.74 16.49
N ASP A 162 18.46 -5.71 17.38
CA ASP A 162 19.38 -5.98 18.50
C ASP A 162 20.59 -6.79 18.00
N ASN A 163 21.77 -6.17 18.11
CA ASN A 163 23.03 -6.74 17.67
C ASN A 163 23.86 -7.36 18.81
N SER A 164 23.29 -7.51 20.01
CA SER A 164 23.97 -8.03 21.21
C SER A 164 24.61 -9.41 21.03
N THR A 165 24.09 -10.23 20.11
CA THR A 165 24.55 -11.61 19.88
C THR A 165 25.60 -11.73 18.76
N GLY A 166 25.96 -10.63 18.11
CA GLY A 166 26.82 -10.62 16.92
C GLY A 166 26.17 -11.16 15.65
N ARG A 167 24.86 -11.46 15.68
CA ARG A 167 24.02 -11.68 14.49
C ARG A 167 23.18 -10.44 14.27
N GLN A 168 22.94 -10.09 13.01
CA GLN A 168 22.24 -8.86 12.65
C GLN A 168 21.07 -9.16 11.72
N TRP A 169 19.91 -8.58 12.02
CA TRP A 169 18.79 -8.48 11.10
C TRP A 169 19.02 -7.26 10.22
N LEU A 170 19.20 -7.46 8.91
CA LEU A 170 19.42 -6.35 7.97
C LEU A 170 18.42 -6.43 6.83
N GLN A 171 17.75 -5.32 6.55
CA GLN A 171 16.92 -5.19 5.35
C GLN A 171 17.77 -5.36 4.10
N THR A 172 17.36 -6.28 3.24
CA THR A 172 17.91 -6.47 1.88
C THR A 172 16.77 -6.81 0.93
N LYS A 173 17.08 -6.99 -0.35
CA LYS A 173 16.12 -7.41 -1.36
C LYS A 173 15.88 -8.91 -1.30
N GLY A 174 14.63 -9.33 -1.54
CA GLY A 174 14.37 -10.69 -1.98
C GLY A 174 15.24 -10.98 -3.21
N GLY A 175 15.85 -12.16 -3.30
CA GLY A 175 16.72 -12.50 -4.43
C GLY A 175 18.11 -11.86 -4.39
N ASP A 176 18.53 -11.27 -3.28
CA ASP A 176 19.93 -10.86 -3.06
C ASP A 176 20.84 -12.09 -3.04
N THR A 177 21.47 -12.38 -4.18
CA THR A 177 22.35 -13.55 -4.34
C THR A 177 23.65 -13.45 -3.53
N ASN A 178 24.00 -12.27 -3.01
CA ASN A 178 25.17 -12.11 -2.15
C ASN A 178 24.86 -12.44 -0.68
N ASN A 179 23.58 -12.53 -0.32
CA ASN A 179 23.14 -12.91 1.02
C ASN A 179 22.51 -14.31 1.00
N PRO A 180 23.21 -15.36 1.47
CA PRO A 180 22.71 -16.73 1.43
C PRO A 180 21.50 -16.97 2.34
N THR A 181 21.20 -16.04 3.25
CA THR A 181 20.03 -16.11 4.14
C THR A 181 18.82 -15.35 3.59
N ALA A 182 18.99 -14.56 2.52
CA ALA A 182 17.89 -13.90 1.87
C ALA A 182 17.04 -14.92 1.07
N PRO A 183 15.71 -14.88 1.19
CA PRO A 183 14.85 -15.68 0.31
C PRO A 183 14.99 -15.20 -1.14
N THR A 184 14.64 -16.05 -2.10
CA THR A 184 14.68 -15.70 -3.54
C THR A 184 13.61 -14.68 -3.95
N ALA A 185 12.56 -14.54 -3.14
CA ALA A 185 11.48 -13.59 -3.34
C ALA A 185 10.94 -13.09 -2.00
N ASP A 186 10.54 -11.82 -1.96
CA ASP A 186 9.82 -11.22 -0.86
C ASP A 186 8.36 -11.68 -0.84
N HIS A 187 7.66 -11.57 0.30
CA HIS A 187 6.25 -11.97 0.39
C HIS A 187 5.29 -10.91 -0.17
N THR A 188 5.63 -9.62 -0.05
CA THR A 188 4.77 -8.49 -0.40
C THR A 188 4.48 -8.42 -1.90
N TYR A 189 5.49 -8.62 -2.72
CA TYR A 189 5.41 -8.60 -4.18
C TYR A 189 5.59 -9.98 -4.82
N GLU A 190 6.02 -11.01 -4.08
CA GLU A 190 6.45 -12.31 -4.62
C GLU A 190 7.57 -12.15 -5.67
N THR A 191 8.48 -11.19 -5.45
CA THR A 191 9.57 -10.88 -6.40
C THR A 191 10.94 -10.85 -5.73
N GLY A 192 11.98 -10.95 -6.55
CA GLY A 192 13.34 -10.64 -6.10
C GLY A 192 13.62 -9.12 -5.99
N LYS A 193 12.62 -8.29 -5.67
CA LYS A 193 12.76 -6.82 -5.62
C LYS A 193 12.09 -6.16 -4.42
N GLY A 194 11.17 -6.84 -3.74
CA GLY A 194 10.70 -6.35 -2.44
C GLY A 194 11.74 -6.56 -1.36
N ASP A 195 11.48 -5.96 -0.22
CA ASP A 195 12.39 -5.90 0.89
C ASP A 195 12.06 -7.00 1.91
N VAL A 196 13.13 -7.57 2.47
CA VAL A 196 13.09 -8.67 3.44
C VAL A 196 14.13 -8.41 4.50
N ILE A 197 13.90 -8.89 5.72
CA ILE A 197 14.87 -8.80 6.81
C ILE A 197 15.33 -10.21 7.20
N PRO A 198 16.32 -10.79 6.51
CA PRO A 198 16.91 -12.07 6.92
C PRO A 198 17.90 -11.89 8.07
N LEU A 199 18.05 -12.94 8.88
CA LEU A 199 19.05 -13.01 9.94
C LEU A 199 20.41 -13.34 9.31
N MET A 200 21.34 -12.39 9.34
CA MET A 200 22.68 -12.61 8.84
C MET A 200 23.45 -13.58 9.74
N SER A 201 24.24 -14.47 9.12
CA SER A 201 25.27 -15.23 9.81
C SER A 201 26.28 -14.28 10.47
N LYS A 202 26.99 -14.75 11.51
CA LYS A 202 28.10 -13.97 12.07
C LYS A 202 29.03 -13.57 10.93
N ILE A 203 29.39 -12.28 10.88
CA ILE A 203 30.53 -11.85 10.07
C ILE A 203 31.73 -12.54 10.69
N ASP A 204 32.20 -13.60 10.05
CA ASP A 204 33.51 -14.15 10.36
C ASP A 204 34.50 -13.07 9.93
N ASN A 205 35.03 -12.33 10.91
CA ASN A 205 36.18 -11.48 10.70
C ASN A 205 37.31 -12.38 10.16
N ILE A 206 37.60 -12.26 8.86
CA ILE A 206 38.87 -12.68 8.29
C ILE A 206 39.94 -11.68 8.75
#